data_AF-A0A7C2P2S5-F1
#
_entry.id   AF-A0A7C2P2S5-F1
#
_cell.length_a   1.000
_cell.length_b   1.000
_cell.length_c   1.000
_cell.angle_alpha   90.00
_cell.angle_beta   90.00
_cell.angle_gamma   90.00
#
_symmetry.space_group_name_H-M   'P 1'
#
loop_
_entity.id
_entity.type
_entity.pdbx_description
1 polymer ?
#
loop_
_entity_poly.entity_id
_entity_poly.type
_entity_poly.pdbx_seq_one_letter_code
_entity_poly.pdbx_strand_id
1 'polypeptide(L)'
;AGFAEQHGKEATGSDDPSRFLSKQKYLDLFDTVNGAFLKLLDEFPETDFGRPSPEALRKRFPTMGSLFVLIASHPMMHAGQVVPVRRALGKPVLI
;
A
#
# COMPACT_ATOMS: atom_id res chain seq x y z
N ALA A 1 9.95 -16.87 -7.54
CA ALA A 1 8.68 -16.22 -7.20
C ALA A 1 8.74 -14.75 -7.56
N GLY A 2 7.70 -14.21 -8.20
CA GLY A 2 7.61 -12.78 -8.57
C GLY A 2 7.18 -11.87 -7.41
N PHE A 3 7.10 -10.55 -7.66
CA PHE A 3 6.71 -9.57 -6.62
C PHE A 3 5.38 -9.92 -5.94
N ALA A 4 4.35 -10.24 -6.72
CA ALA A 4 3.02 -10.58 -6.19
C ALA A 4 3.03 -11.85 -5.31
N GLU A 5 3.80 -12.86 -5.71
CA GLU A 5 3.92 -14.12 -4.95
C GLU A 5 4.71 -13.92 -3.65
N GLN A 6 5.76 -13.09 -3.68
CA GLN A 6 6.57 -12.76 -2.50
C GLN A 6 5.82 -11.94 -1.43
N HIS A 7 4.82 -11.14 -1.85
CA HIS A 7 4.00 -10.32 -0.96
C HIS A 7 2.58 -10.87 -0.79
N GLY A 8 2.34 -12.10 -1.25
CA GLY A 8 1.06 -12.78 -1.11
C GLY A 8 0.84 -13.33 0.31
N LYS A 9 -0.40 -13.72 0.61
CA LYS A 9 -0.80 -14.26 1.93
C LYS A 9 0.05 -15.45 2.37
N GLU A 10 0.36 -16.35 1.45
CA GLU A 10 1.17 -17.55 1.67
C GLU A 10 2.64 -17.26 2.05
N ALA A 11 3.12 -16.04 1.79
CA ALA A 11 4.50 -15.64 2.07
C ALA A 11 4.65 -14.76 3.33
N THR A 12 3.55 -14.46 4.03
CA THR A 12 3.53 -13.50 5.16
C THR A 12 4.39 -13.90 6.36
N GLY A 13 4.74 -15.18 6.52
CA GLY A 13 5.61 -15.68 7.58
C GLY A 13 7.11 -15.76 7.23
N SER A 14 7.53 -15.19 6.09
CA SER A 14 8.91 -15.31 5.63
C SER A 14 9.83 -14.25 6.22
N ASP A 15 10.85 -14.67 6.99
CA ASP A 15 11.93 -13.80 7.49
C ASP A 15 13.17 -13.78 6.58
N ASP A 16 13.17 -14.49 5.46
CA ASP A 16 14.30 -14.54 4.52
C ASP A 16 14.44 -13.22 3.73
N PRO A 17 15.47 -12.39 3.99
CA PRO A 17 15.62 -11.10 3.34
C PRO A 17 15.95 -11.21 1.84
N SER A 18 16.46 -12.35 1.37
CA SER A 18 16.80 -12.57 -0.04
C SER A 18 15.56 -12.65 -0.94
N ARG A 19 14.38 -12.85 -0.33
CA ARG A 19 13.08 -12.89 -1.01
C ARG A 19 12.47 -11.49 -1.19
N PHE A 20 13.10 -10.43 -0.70
CA PHE A 20 12.58 -9.08 -0.73
C PHE A 20 13.53 -8.12 -1.41
N LEU A 21 13.01 -6.98 -1.89
CA LEU A 21 13.85 -5.94 -2.49
C LEU A 21 14.70 -5.24 -1.41
N SER A 22 15.77 -4.58 -1.84
CA SER A 22 16.47 -3.65 -0.96
C SER A 22 15.56 -2.50 -0.53
N LYS A 23 15.86 -1.87 0.62
CA LYS A 23 15.13 -0.69 1.10
C LYS A 23 15.02 0.40 0.03
N GLN A 24 16.12 0.72 -0.65
CA GLN A 24 16.11 1.77 -1.67
C GLN A 24 15.15 1.43 -2.82
N LYS A 25 15.15 0.18 -3.28
CA LYS A 25 14.22 -0.27 -4.33
C LYS A 25 12.76 -0.19 -3.92
N TYR A 26 12.44 -0.39 -2.64
CA TYR A 26 11.08 -0.16 -2.13
C TYR A 26 10.72 1.33 -2.08
N LEU A 27 11.66 2.20 -1.70
CA LEU A 27 11.44 3.65 -1.72
C LEU A 27 11.23 4.17 -3.15
N ASP A 28 12.08 3.75 -4.09
CA ASP A 28 11.93 4.11 -5.50
C ASP A 28 10.58 3.64 -6.08
N LEU A 29 10.15 2.43 -5.69
CA LEU A 29 8.84 1.88 -6.09
C LEU A 29 7.69 2.68 -5.47
N PHE A 30 7.80 3.05 -4.19
CA PHE A 30 6.82 3.87 -3.50
C PHE A 30 6.66 5.22 -4.20
N ASP A 31 7.76 5.91 -4.49
CA ASP A 31 7.74 7.20 -5.18
C ASP A 31 7.11 7.09 -6.57
N THR A 32 7.43 6.02 -7.31
CA THR A 32 6.86 5.75 -8.64
C THR A 32 5.33 5.56 -8.57
N VAL A 33 4.86 4.71 -7.66
CA VAL A 33 3.43 4.40 -7.53
C VAL A 33 2.66 5.60 -6.97
N ASN A 34 3.21 6.31 -5.98
CA ASN A 34 2.59 7.48 -5.40
C ASN A 34 2.51 8.63 -6.43
N GLY A 35 3.57 8.87 -7.21
CA GLY A 35 3.55 9.85 -8.30
C GLY A 35 2.50 9.54 -9.36
N ALA A 36 2.38 8.27 -9.76
CA ALA A 36 1.33 7.84 -10.69
C ALA A 36 -0.09 8.02 -10.11
N PHE A 37 -0.27 7.74 -8.81
CA PHE A 37 -1.55 7.94 -8.12
C PHE A 37 -1.93 9.42 -8.01
N LEU A 38 -0.99 10.29 -7.66
CA LEU A 38 -1.22 11.74 -7.60
C LEU A 38 -1.58 12.31 -8.97
N LYS A 39 -0.85 11.90 -10.02
CA LYS A 39 -1.19 12.28 -11.39
C LYS A 39 -2.60 11.82 -11.78
N LEU A 40 -2.96 10.58 -11.45
CA LEU A 40 -4.30 10.07 -11.68
C LEU A 40 -5.34 10.90 -10.93
N LEU A 41 -5.09 11.25 -9.67
CA LEU A 41 -5.98 12.07 -8.86
C LEU A 41 -6.24 13.44 -9.49
N ASP A 42 -5.20 14.11 -9.99
CA ASP A 42 -5.30 15.42 -10.64
C ASP A 42 -6.11 15.36 -11.94
N GLU A 43 -6.01 14.25 -12.68
CA GLU A 43 -6.70 14.03 -13.95
C GLU A 43 -8.10 13.40 -13.79
N PHE A 44 -8.47 12.95 -12.58
CA PHE A 44 -9.71 12.21 -12.36
C PHE A 44 -10.92 13.17 -12.30
N PRO A 45 -11.97 12.96 -13.13
CA PRO A 45 -13.15 13.82 -13.09
C PRO A 45 -13.83 13.78 -11.73
N GLU A 46 -14.15 14.94 -11.17
CA GLU A 46 -14.81 15.02 -9.85
C GLU A 46 -16.14 14.25 -9.82
N THR A 47 -16.90 14.32 -10.92
CA THR A 47 -18.16 13.60 -11.10
C THR A 47 -18.00 12.07 -11.04
N ASP A 48 -16.79 11.57 -11.32
CA ASP A 48 -16.52 10.13 -11.39
C ASP A 48 -16.22 9.52 -10.02
N PHE A 49 -15.95 10.32 -8.98
CA PHE A 49 -15.72 9.78 -7.63
C PHE A 49 -16.95 9.04 -7.08
N GLY A 50 -18.16 9.42 -7.52
CA GLY A 50 -19.41 8.75 -7.14
C GLY A 50 -19.65 7.42 -7.86
N ARG A 51 -18.88 7.09 -8.91
CA ARG A 51 -19.08 5.86 -9.69
C ARG A 51 -18.83 4.61 -8.83
N PRO A 52 -19.53 3.49 -9.09
CA PRO A 52 -19.27 2.24 -8.41
C PRO A 52 -17.82 1.77 -8.60
N SER A 53 -17.21 1.27 -7.54
CA SER A 53 -15.88 0.64 -7.64
C SER A 53 -15.95 -0.73 -8.34
N PRO A 54 -14.81 -1.35 -8.68
CA PRO A 54 -14.75 -2.71 -9.22
C PRO A 54 -15.47 -3.72 -8.33
N GLU A 55 -16.16 -4.67 -8.95
CA GLU A 55 -17.07 -5.60 -8.28
C GLU A 55 -16.44 -6.33 -7.09
N ALA A 56 -15.20 -6.81 -7.23
CA ALA A 56 -14.46 -7.52 -6.20
C ALA A 56 -14.25 -6.69 -4.91
N LEU A 57 -14.25 -5.35 -5.00
CA LEU A 57 -14.00 -4.44 -3.90
C LEU A 57 -15.26 -3.70 -3.43
N ARG A 58 -16.32 -3.68 -4.26
CA ARG A 58 -17.52 -2.86 -4.08
C ARG A 58 -18.25 -3.07 -2.75
N LYS A 59 -18.23 -4.28 -2.21
CA LYS A 59 -18.85 -4.56 -0.90
C LYS A 59 -18.18 -3.79 0.24
N ARG A 60 -16.87 -3.54 0.15
CA ARG A 60 -16.09 -2.86 1.20
C ARG A 60 -15.83 -1.40 0.88
N PHE A 61 -15.61 -1.09 -0.39
CA PHE A 61 -15.31 0.25 -0.91
C PHE A 61 -16.31 0.55 -2.02
N PRO A 62 -17.48 1.13 -1.73
CA PRO A 62 -18.59 1.17 -2.68
C PRO A 62 -18.33 2.02 -3.93
N THR A 63 -17.53 3.08 -3.81
CA THR A 63 -17.32 4.08 -4.85
C THR A 63 -15.85 4.21 -5.24
N MET A 64 -15.58 4.81 -6.40
CA MET A 64 -14.22 5.19 -6.79
C MET A 64 -13.59 6.09 -5.74
N GLY A 65 -14.32 7.06 -5.18
CA GLY A 65 -13.84 7.91 -4.08
C GLY A 65 -13.40 7.11 -2.85
N SER A 66 -14.13 6.07 -2.46
CA SER A 66 -13.69 5.20 -1.35
C SER A 66 -12.42 4.41 -1.65
N LEU A 67 -12.12 4.11 -2.93
CA LEU A 67 -10.83 3.52 -3.31
C LEU A 67 -9.67 4.53 -3.27
N PHE A 68 -9.89 5.78 -3.68
CA PHE A 68 -8.87 6.82 -3.53
C PHE A 68 -8.51 7.03 -2.06
N VAL A 69 -9.52 7.09 -1.17
CA VAL A 69 -9.30 7.17 0.28
C VAL A 69 -8.56 5.94 0.79
N LEU A 70 -8.92 4.73 0.32
CA LEU A 70 -8.20 3.51 0.69
C LEU A 70 -6.72 3.60 0.31
N ILE A 71 -6.40 3.98 -0.92
CA ILE A 71 -5.01 4.08 -1.40
C ILE A 71 -4.22 5.11 -0.59
N ALA A 72 -4.84 6.26 -0.27
CA ALA A 72 -4.20 7.32 0.48
C ALA A 72 -3.97 6.97 1.97
N SER A 73 -4.91 6.25 2.60
CA SER A 73 -4.89 6.02 4.06
C SER A 73 -4.30 4.68 4.47
N HIS A 74 -4.38 3.64 3.63
CA HIS A 74 -3.92 2.30 3.94
C HIS A 74 -2.42 2.23 4.30
N PRO A 75 -1.50 2.97 3.63
CA PRO A 75 -0.10 3.00 4.03
C PRO A 75 0.11 3.48 5.47
N MET A 76 -0.71 4.40 5.98
CA MET A 76 -0.61 4.88 7.36
C MET A 76 -0.96 3.78 8.38
N MET A 77 -1.92 2.90 8.06
CA MET A 77 -2.20 1.72 8.89
C MET A 77 -0.95 0.84 9.03
N HIS A 78 -0.23 0.61 7.93
CA HIS A 78 1.02 -0.16 7.94
C HIS A 78 2.16 0.57 8.67
N ALA A 79 2.27 1.89 8.54
CA ALA A 79 3.23 2.67 9.33
C ALA A 79 3.03 2.45 10.84
N GLY A 80 1.77 2.41 11.28
CA GLY A 80 1.41 2.06 12.65
C GLY A 80 1.83 0.64 13.06
N GLN A 81 1.75 -0.33 12.14
CA GLN A 81 2.18 -1.72 12.38
C GLN A 81 3.70 -1.89 12.47
N VAL A 82 4.49 -1.00 11.85
CA VAL A 82 5.97 -1.05 11.94
C VAL A 82 6.44 -0.68 13.35
N VAL A 83 5.71 0.18 14.06
CA VAL A 83 6.07 0.63 15.42
C VAL A 83 6.29 -0.53 16.40
N PRO A 84 5.35 -1.47 16.61
CA PRO A 84 5.56 -2.61 17.51
C PRO A 84 6.71 -3.53 17.05
N VAL A 85 6.91 -3.72 15.74
CA VAL A 85 8.04 -4.51 15.20
C VAL A 85 9.36 -3.87 15.60
N ARG A 86 9.50 -2.55 15.46
CA ARG A 86 10.70 -1.83 15.87
C ARG A 86 10.96 -1.95 17.37
N ARG A 87 9.91 -1.82 18.20
CA ARG A 87 10.01 -2.00 19.67
C ARG A 87 10.50 -3.40 20.02
N ALA A 88 9.93 -4.44 19.42
CA ALA A 88 10.33 -5.83 19.66
C ALA A 88 11.81 -6.08 19.30
N LEU A 89 12.34 -5.36 18.31
CA LEU A 89 13.74 -5.44 17.88
C LEU A 89 14.68 -4.47 18.62
N GLY A 90 14.21 -3.76 19.66
CA GLY A 90 15.02 -2.78 20.38
C GLY A 90 15.45 -1.56 19.55
N LYS A 91 14.76 -1.29 18.43
CA LYS A 91 15.07 -0.16 17.53
C LYS A 91 14.33 1.11 17.99
N PRO A 92 14.91 2.30 17.78
CA PRO A 92 14.21 3.56 18.04
C PRO A 92 12.88 3.62 17.30
N VAL A 93 11.82 4.10 17.94
CA VAL A 93 10.54 4.33 17.26
C VAL A 93 10.70 5.56 16.37
N LEU A 94 10.75 5.33 15.06
CA LEU A 94 10.81 6.35 14.02
C LEU A 94 9.58 6.12 13.14
N ILE A 95 8.85 7.19 12.82
CA ILE A 95 7.70 7.21 11.90
C ILE A 95 8.07 8.12 10.74
#